data_AF-A0A6H9UUL7-F1
#
_entry.id   AF-A0A6H9UUL7-F1
#
_cell.length_a   1.000
_cell.length_b   1.000
_cell.length_c   1.000
_cell.angle_alpha   90.00
_cell.angle_beta   90.00
_cell.angle_gamma   90.00
#
_symmetry.space_group_name_H-M   'P 1'
#
loop_
_entity.id
_entity.type
_entity.pdbx_description
1 polymer ?
#
loop_
_entity_poly.entity_id
_entity_poly.type
_entity_poly.pdbx_seq_one_letter_code
_entity_poly.pdbx_strand_id
1 'polypeptide(L)'
;MRLPRLLLAGMLLSIAVFLLSALFAPPASRSVGAASVAVFVPLWYCLSALNAGLGMASGIRVADRIVDFGVMFSLPVLASLVMWWVSESEWEGGPVLTTGRTPVMLTAGILLWAAVTLLVAVLAPGVADRARSRGATAAFLPLWSLVCGANALLGVFAAGYTWREELLIMVANLSLPTAVALLAPWALKHRRNGDVAEYGAESREPAA
;
A
#
# COMPACT_ATOMS: atom_id res chain seq x y z
N MET A 1 -17.18 0.04 -10.25
CA MET A 1 -16.69 -0.97 -9.29
C MET A 1 -15.73 -0.33 -8.27
N ARG A 2 -16.25 0.34 -7.22
CA ARG A 2 -15.42 0.97 -6.18
C ARG A 2 -15.05 0.00 -5.04
N LEU A 3 -16.00 -0.84 -4.63
CA LEU A 3 -15.83 -1.76 -3.50
C LEU A 3 -14.65 -2.76 -3.68
N PRO A 4 -14.49 -3.47 -4.81
CA PRO A 4 -13.38 -4.43 -4.95
C PRO A 4 -12.00 -3.76 -4.87
N ARG A 5 -11.88 -2.53 -5.39
CA ARG A 5 -10.63 -1.75 -5.35
C ARG A 5 -10.29 -1.31 -3.94
N LEU A 6 -11.29 -0.92 -3.15
CA LEU A 6 -11.10 -0.57 -1.73
C LEU A 6 -10.70 -1.78 -0.91
N LEU A 7 -11.36 -2.93 -1.10
CA LEU A 7 -11.00 -4.16 -0.41
C LEU A 7 -9.56 -4.57 -0.74
N LEU A 8 -9.18 -4.54 -2.03
CA LEU A 8 -7.81 -4.81 -2.44
C LEU A 8 -6.81 -3.83 -1.81
N ALA A 9 -7.14 -2.53 -1.79
CA ALA A 9 -6.29 -1.52 -1.15
C ALA A 9 -6.10 -1.79 0.34
N GLY A 10 -7.17 -2.16 1.05
CA GLY A 10 -7.12 -2.50 2.47
C GLY A 10 -6.26 -3.73 2.75
N MET A 11 -6.40 -4.78 1.93
CA MET A 11 -5.58 -5.98 2.05
C MET A 11 -4.09 -5.69 1.80
N LEU A 12 -3.78 -4.96 0.72
CA LEU A 12 -2.39 -4.59 0.40
C LEU A 12 -1.78 -3.71 1.50
N LEU A 13 -2.55 -2.75 2.03
CA LEU A 13 -2.09 -1.89 3.12
C LEU A 13 -1.86 -2.69 4.40
N SER A 14 -2.75 -3.63 4.74
CA SER A 14 -2.61 -4.49 5.91
C SER A 14 -1.34 -5.34 5.82
N ILE A 15 -1.07 -5.96 4.67
CA ILE A 15 0.16 -6.74 4.44
C ILE A 15 1.39 -5.83 4.51
N ALA A 16 1.36 -4.64 3.89
CA ALA A 16 2.47 -3.71 3.95
C ALA A 16 2.78 -3.28 5.40
N VAL A 17 1.76 -2.93 6.18
CA VAL A 17 1.91 -2.58 7.60
C VAL A 17 2.46 -3.77 8.40
N PHE A 18 1.97 -4.98 8.16
CA PHE A 18 2.49 -6.19 8.82
C PHE A 18 3.98 -6.43 8.55
N LEU A 19 4.41 -6.32 7.29
CA LEU A 19 5.82 -6.48 6.91
C LEU A 19 6.70 -5.38 7.53
N LEU A 20 6.22 -4.14 7.57
CA LEU A 20 6.94 -3.05 8.24
C LEU A 20 7.00 -3.29 9.75
N SER A 21 5.91 -3.70 10.39
CA SER A 21 5.91 -4.06 11.80
C SER A 21 6.92 -5.18 12.10
N ALA A 22 7.06 -6.17 11.21
CA ALA A 22 8.06 -7.23 11.34
C ALA A 22 9.51 -6.68 11.31
N LEU A 23 9.75 -5.64 10.52
CA LEU A 23 11.07 -4.99 10.42
C LEU A 23 11.38 -4.07 11.61
N PHE A 24 10.35 -3.43 12.19
CA PHE A 24 10.52 -2.41 13.24
C PHE A 24 10.29 -2.95 14.65
N ALA A 25 9.71 -4.13 14.83
CA ALA A 25 9.44 -4.70 16.14
C ALA A 25 10.75 -5.05 16.88
N PRO A 26 10.95 -4.55 18.12
CA PRO A 26 12.05 -4.98 18.97
C PRO A 26 12.07 -6.50 19.19
N PRO A 27 13.26 -7.14 19.28
CA PRO A 27 13.37 -8.57 19.54
C PRO A 27 12.69 -9.02 20.84
N ALA A 28 12.63 -8.12 21.83
CA ALA A 28 12.06 -8.38 23.14
C ALA A 28 10.52 -8.29 23.19
N SER A 29 9.88 -7.67 22.18
CA SER A 29 8.45 -7.36 22.22
C SER A 29 7.64 -8.15 21.19
N ARG A 30 8.17 -9.27 20.66
CA ARG A 30 7.63 -10.14 19.58
C ARG A 30 6.09 -10.20 19.56
N SER A 31 5.47 -9.19 18.99
CA SER A 31 4.02 -9.11 18.80
C SER A 31 3.79 -8.28 17.55
N VAL A 32 4.50 -8.67 16.48
CA VAL A 32 4.43 -8.08 15.14
C VAL A 32 2.97 -7.97 14.70
N GLY A 33 2.21 -9.05 14.92
CA GLY A 33 0.77 -9.08 14.71
C GLY A 33 0.04 -7.98 15.47
N ALA A 34 0.23 -7.88 16.78
CA ALA A 34 -0.43 -6.87 17.60
C ALA A 34 -0.05 -5.45 17.18
N ALA A 35 1.24 -5.18 16.95
CA ALA A 35 1.73 -3.88 16.48
C ALA A 35 1.13 -3.51 15.12
N SER A 36 1.05 -4.48 14.20
CA SER A 36 0.47 -4.25 12.88
C SER A 36 -1.03 -3.91 12.97
N VAL A 37 -1.79 -4.62 13.80
CA VAL A 37 -3.22 -4.37 14.03
C VAL A 37 -3.43 -3.00 14.69
N ALA A 38 -2.60 -2.65 15.67
CA ALA A 38 -2.67 -1.38 16.38
C ALA A 38 -2.45 -0.17 15.45
N VAL A 39 -1.64 -0.32 14.40
CA VAL A 39 -1.43 0.71 13.38
C VAL A 39 -2.52 0.64 12.30
N PHE A 40 -2.80 -0.55 11.79
CA PHE A 40 -3.67 -0.74 10.63
C PHE A 40 -5.13 -0.40 10.92
N VAL A 41 -5.70 -0.90 12.02
CA VAL A 41 -7.14 -0.77 12.30
C VAL A 41 -7.59 0.69 12.42
N PRO A 42 -6.91 1.57 13.20
CA PRO A 42 -7.28 2.98 13.28
C PRO A 42 -7.11 3.70 11.93
N LEU A 43 -6.01 3.42 11.21
CA LEU A 43 -5.77 4.00 9.89
C LEU A 43 -6.87 3.61 8.90
N TRP A 44 -7.22 2.32 8.86
CA TRP A 44 -8.25 1.80 7.95
C TRP A 44 -9.65 2.29 8.31
N TYR A 45 -9.94 2.44 9.61
CA TYR A 45 -11.18 3.06 10.08
C TYR A 45 -11.32 4.50 9.54
N CYS A 46 -10.27 5.32 9.70
CA CYS A 46 -10.28 6.70 9.21
C CYS A 46 -10.48 6.78 7.68
N LEU A 47 -9.77 5.94 6.92
CA LEU A 47 -9.92 5.87 5.45
C LEU A 47 -11.32 5.41 5.03
N SER A 48 -11.87 4.42 5.73
CA SER A 48 -13.22 3.91 5.52
C SER A 48 -14.27 4.98 5.81
N ALA A 49 -14.13 5.71 6.91
CA ALA A 49 -15.03 6.78 7.31
C ALA A 49 -14.96 7.96 6.33
N LEU A 50 -13.76 8.34 5.89
CA LEU A 50 -13.56 9.36 4.87
C LEU A 50 -14.26 8.98 3.55
N ASN A 51 -14.09 7.73 3.09
CA ASN A 51 -14.76 7.26 1.88
C ASN A 51 -16.29 7.29 2.00
N ALA A 52 -16.84 6.88 3.16
CA ALA A 52 -18.27 6.97 3.43
C ALA A 52 -18.75 8.43 3.43
N GLY A 53 -18.02 9.33 4.09
CA GLY A 53 -18.30 10.77 4.14
C GLY A 53 -18.32 11.42 2.75
N LEU A 54 -17.33 11.15 1.91
CA LEU A 54 -17.28 11.61 0.52
C LEU A 54 -18.47 11.08 -0.30
N GLY A 55 -18.89 9.85 -0.04
CA GLY A 55 -20.08 9.26 -0.65
C GLY A 55 -21.38 9.96 -0.27
N MET A 56 -21.54 10.32 1.01
CA MET A 56 -22.71 11.09 1.48
C MET A 56 -22.71 12.51 0.90
N ALA A 57 -21.55 13.17 0.85
CA ALA A 57 -21.40 14.49 0.26
C ALA A 57 -21.78 14.52 -1.24
N SER A 58 -21.66 13.39 -1.95
CA SER A 58 -22.08 13.26 -3.35
C SER A 58 -23.56 12.90 -3.54
N GLY A 59 -24.39 12.99 -2.49
CA GLY A 59 -25.84 12.76 -2.55
C GLY A 59 -26.29 11.30 -2.46
N ILE A 60 -25.42 10.37 -2.07
CA ILE A 60 -25.79 8.95 -1.89
C ILE A 60 -26.47 8.77 -0.53
N ARG A 61 -27.53 7.94 -0.48
CA ARG A 61 -28.30 7.68 0.74
C ARG A 61 -27.44 7.00 1.82
N VAL A 62 -27.66 7.39 3.07
CA VAL A 62 -26.93 6.88 4.24
C VAL A 62 -27.11 5.36 4.40
N ALA A 63 -28.32 4.84 4.19
CA ALA A 63 -28.62 3.42 4.36
C ALA A 63 -27.76 2.52 3.46
N ASP A 64 -27.61 2.89 2.18
CA ASP A 64 -26.77 2.14 1.23
C ASP A 64 -25.28 2.18 1.62
N ARG A 65 -24.86 3.28 2.26
CA ARG A 65 -23.46 3.46 2.69
C ARG A 65 -23.09 2.72 3.96
N ILE A 66 -24.02 2.45 4.85
CA ILE A 66 -23.75 1.68 6.08
C ILE A 66 -23.31 0.26 5.72
N VAL A 67 -23.96 -0.37 4.75
CA VAL A 67 -23.61 -1.73 4.30
C VAL A 67 -22.24 -1.73 3.61
N ASP A 68 -22.02 -0.81 2.66
CA ASP A 68 -20.72 -0.65 1.99
C ASP A 68 -19.59 -0.41 2.99
N PHE A 69 -19.81 0.48 3.96
CA PHE A 69 -18.85 0.79 5.03
C PHE A 69 -18.56 -0.45 5.88
N GLY A 70 -19.61 -1.16 6.30
CA GLY A 70 -19.49 -2.39 7.08
C GLY A 70 -18.62 -3.43 6.39
N VAL A 71 -18.86 -3.70 5.10
CA VAL A 71 -18.08 -4.66 4.32
C VAL A 71 -16.64 -4.18 4.09
N MET A 72 -16.48 -2.91 3.69
CA MET A 72 -15.16 -2.31 3.42
C MET A 72 -14.27 -2.27 4.65
N PHE A 73 -14.84 -2.00 5.83
CA PHE A 73 -14.09 -1.95 7.08
C PHE A 73 -13.80 -3.36 7.61
N SER A 74 -14.82 -4.22 7.69
CA SER A 74 -14.72 -5.51 8.37
C SER A 74 -13.77 -6.50 7.69
N LEU A 75 -13.78 -6.60 6.35
CA LEU A 75 -12.99 -7.64 5.67
C LEU A 75 -11.47 -7.42 5.83
N PRO A 76 -10.89 -6.24 5.55
CA PRO A 76 -9.47 -6.00 5.79
C PRO A 76 -9.09 -6.06 7.26
N VAL A 77 -9.97 -5.63 8.17
CA VAL A 77 -9.74 -5.75 9.63
C VAL A 77 -9.70 -7.21 10.04
N LEU A 78 -10.65 -8.03 9.58
CA LEU A 78 -10.67 -9.47 9.85
C LEU A 78 -9.39 -10.13 9.34
N ALA A 79 -8.96 -9.81 8.11
CA ALA A 79 -7.70 -10.30 7.58
C ALA A 79 -6.50 -9.89 8.45
N SER A 80 -6.45 -8.64 8.92
CA SER A 80 -5.40 -8.17 9.84
C SER A 80 -5.42 -8.90 11.18
N LEU A 81 -6.61 -9.20 11.72
CA LEU A 81 -6.75 -9.97 12.96
C LEU A 81 -6.36 -11.44 12.78
N VAL A 82 -6.68 -12.05 11.64
CA VAL A 82 -6.21 -13.40 11.29
C VAL A 82 -4.69 -13.41 11.16
N MET A 83 -4.08 -12.41 10.51
CA MET A 83 -2.62 -12.30 10.44
C MET A 83 -1.98 -12.15 11.82
N TRP A 84 -2.61 -11.40 12.74
CA TRP A 84 -2.15 -11.33 14.12
C TRP A 84 -2.26 -12.68 14.81
N TRP A 85 -3.41 -13.35 14.73
CA TRP A 85 -3.61 -14.67 15.34
C TRP A 85 -2.60 -15.71 14.83
N VAL A 86 -2.37 -15.77 13.52
CA VAL A 86 -1.33 -16.65 12.92
C VAL A 86 0.06 -16.26 13.42
N SER A 87 0.37 -14.97 13.49
CA SER A 87 1.66 -14.49 13.97
C SER A 87 1.95 -14.88 15.42
N GLU A 88 0.95 -14.90 16.30
CA GLU A 88 1.11 -15.31 17.70
C GLU A 88 1.17 -16.83 17.86
N SER A 89 0.31 -17.56 17.14
CA SER A 89 0.18 -19.02 17.28
C SER A 89 1.30 -19.79 16.60
N GLU A 90 1.68 -19.41 15.39
CA GLU A 90 2.61 -20.19 14.56
C GLU A 90 4.03 -19.61 14.57
N TRP A 91 4.18 -18.30 14.82
CA TRP A 91 5.46 -17.59 14.63
C TRP A 91 6.03 -16.98 15.90
N GLU A 92 5.56 -17.39 17.09
CA GLU A 92 6.02 -16.87 18.39
C GLU A 92 6.06 -15.32 18.43
N GLY A 93 5.05 -14.68 17.82
CA GLY A 93 4.91 -13.23 17.81
C GLY A 93 5.47 -12.51 16.58
N GLY A 94 5.92 -13.21 15.53
CA GLY A 94 6.27 -12.57 14.25
C GLY A 94 7.04 -13.48 13.29
N PRO A 95 6.90 -13.30 11.96
CA PRO A 95 7.61 -14.13 11.00
C PRO A 95 9.11 -14.03 11.23
N VAL A 96 9.80 -15.17 11.28
CA VAL A 96 11.25 -15.19 11.28
C VAL A 96 11.69 -14.71 9.89
N LEU A 97 12.12 -13.45 9.81
CA LEU A 97 12.71 -12.90 8.59
C LEU A 97 14.09 -13.53 8.39
N THR A 98 14.13 -14.72 7.79
CA THR A 98 15.37 -15.43 7.43
C THR A 98 16.10 -14.75 6.27
N THR A 99 15.37 -13.95 5.48
CA THR A 99 15.91 -13.06 4.46
C THR A 99 16.34 -11.73 5.07
N GLY A 100 17.37 -11.09 4.49
CA GLY A 100 17.79 -9.75 4.90
C GLY A 100 16.67 -8.70 4.87
N ARG A 101 16.86 -7.58 5.60
CA ARG A 101 15.85 -6.50 5.73
C ARG A 101 15.45 -5.88 4.39
N THR A 102 16.36 -5.80 3.43
CA THR A 102 16.15 -5.14 2.12
C THR A 102 15.04 -5.78 1.28
N PRO A 103 15.02 -7.10 0.98
CA PRO A 103 13.91 -7.73 0.26
C PRO A 103 12.52 -7.45 0.86
N VAL A 104 12.41 -7.50 2.19
CA VAL A 104 11.16 -7.24 2.92
C VAL A 104 10.76 -5.77 2.75
N MET A 105 11.72 -4.85 2.91
CA MET A 105 11.51 -3.42 2.72
C MET A 105 11.06 -3.09 1.30
N LEU A 106 11.70 -3.66 0.27
CA LEU A 106 11.31 -3.46 -1.11
C LEU A 106 9.89 -3.97 -1.38
N THR A 107 9.56 -5.17 -0.88
CA THR A 107 8.22 -5.75 -1.01
C THR A 107 7.17 -4.87 -0.34
N ALA A 108 7.42 -4.43 0.90
CA ALA A 108 6.53 -3.53 1.63
C ALA A 108 6.34 -2.20 0.89
N GLY A 109 7.40 -1.63 0.32
CA GLY A 109 7.34 -0.39 -0.46
C GLY A 109 6.48 -0.51 -1.71
N ILE A 110 6.59 -1.61 -2.45
CA ILE A 110 5.75 -1.86 -3.63
C ILE A 110 4.28 -2.04 -3.24
N LEU A 111 4.00 -2.82 -2.19
CA LEU A 111 2.64 -3.05 -1.70
C LEU A 111 2.00 -1.76 -1.20
N LEU A 112 2.76 -0.94 -0.46
CA LEU A 112 2.30 0.36 0.02
C LEU A 112 2.00 1.31 -1.15
N TRP A 113 2.88 1.38 -2.15
CA TRP A 113 2.63 2.17 -3.36
C TRP A 113 1.34 1.74 -4.08
N ALA A 114 1.14 0.43 -4.25
CA ALA A 114 -0.06 -0.11 -4.88
C ALA A 114 -1.33 0.23 -4.07
N ALA A 115 -1.28 0.08 -2.74
CA ALA A 115 -2.37 0.45 -1.86
C ALA A 115 -2.72 1.95 -1.95
N VAL A 116 -1.72 2.83 -1.88
CA VAL A 116 -1.91 4.30 -2.00
C VAL A 116 -2.49 4.65 -3.37
N THR A 117 -2.03 4.02 -4.44
CA THR A 117 -2.53 4.25 -5.80
C THR A 117 -4.01 3.89 -5.92
N LEU A 118 -4.42 2.74 -5.37
CA LEU A 118 -5.82 2.32 -5.34
C LEU A 118 -6.67 3.25 -4.46
N LEU A 119 -6.16 3.66 -3.29
CA LEU A 119 -6.85 4.58 -2.39
C LEU A 119 -7.14 5.92 -3.08
N VAL A 120 -6.12 6.55 -3.66
CA VAL A 120 -6.31 7.83 -4.38
C VAL A 120 -7.26 7.66 -5.57
N ALA A 121 -7.22 6.51 -6.25
CA ALA A 121 -8.15 6.23 -7.33
C ALA A 121 -9.62 6.13 -6.90
N VAL A 122 -9.87 5.69 -5.66
CA VAL A 122 -11.25 5.57 -5.15
C VAL A 122 -11.70 6.84 -4.43
N LEU A 123 -10.82 7.50 -3.70
CA LEU A 123 -11.11 8.70 -2.91
C LEU A 123 -11.26 9.97 -3.77
N ALA A 124 -10.68 10.00 -4.98
CA ALA A 124 -10.76 11.14 -5.89
C ALA A 124 -11.48 10.78 -7.22
N PRO A 125 -12.77 10.39 -7.18
CA PRO A 125 -13.51 10.06 -8.39
C PRO A 125 -13.69 11.31 -9.26
N GLY A 126 -13.47 11.20 -10.57
CA GLY A 126 -13.63 12.30 -11.52
C GLY A 126 -12.37 13.17 -11.73
N VAL A 127 -11.35 13.01 -10.89
CA VAL A 127 -10.04 13.63 -11.14
C VAL A 127 -9.37 12.94 -12.34
N ALA A 128 -8.85 13.73 -13.27
CA ALA A 128 -8.12 13.24 -14.45
C ALA A 128 -6.99 12.28 -14.04
N ASP A 129 -6.78 11.20 -14.81
CA ASP A 129 -5.82 10.14 -14.46
C ASP A 129 -4.41 10.67 -14.15
N ARG A 130 -3.97 11.72 -14.85
CA ARG A 130 -2.69 12.38 -14.60
C ARG A 130 -2.62 13.01 -13.21
N ALA A 131 -3.67 13.71 -12.79
CA ALA A 131 -3.72 14.35 -11.48
C ALA A 131 -3.85 13.32 -10.35
N ARG A 132 -4.63 12.25 -10.58
CA ARG A 132 -4.73 11.11 -9.65
C ARG A 132 -3.39 10.42 -9.42
N SER A 133 -2.68 10.12 -10.50
CA SER A 133 -1.33 9.53 -10.42
C SER A 133 -0.36 10.43 -9.66
N ARG A 134 -0.34 11.74 -9.96
CA ARG A 134 0.48 12.71 -9.21
C ARG A 134 0.13 12.75 -7.73
N GLY A 135 -1.16 12.71 -7.40
CA GLY A 135 -1.62 12.65 -6.01
C GLY A 135 -1.13 11.40 -5.28
N ALA A 136 -1.19 10.22 -5.92
CA ALA A 136 -0.66 8.99 -5.35
C ALA A 136 0.85 9.06 -5.11
N THR A 137 1.63 9.53 -6.09
CA THR A 137 3.08 9.72 -5.93
C THR A 137 3.40 10.73 -4.84
N ALA A 138 2.68 11.85 -4.79
CA ALA A 138 2.88 12.90 -3.79
C ALA A 138 2.54 12.45 -2.36
N ALA A 139 1.56 11.55 -2.20
CA ALA A 139 1.27 10.92 -0.91
C ALA A 139 2.30 9.84 -0.54
N PHE A 140 2.72 9.03 -1.51
CA PHE A 140 3.62 7.90 -1.29
C PHE A 140 5.05 8.34 -0.95
N LEU A 141 5.64 9.28 -1.70
CA LEU A 141 7.07 9.60 -1.54
C LEU A 141 7.44 10.10 -0.13
N PRO A 142 6.72 11.04 0.50
CA PRO A 142 7.03 11.47 1.86
C PRO A 142 6.88 10.32 2.85
N LEU A 143 5.79 9.54 2.75
CA LEU A 143 5.54 8.40 3.62
C LEU A 143 6.66 7.36 3.52
N TRP A 144 7.05 6.99 2.29
CA TRP A 144 8.11 6.02 2.05
C TRP A 144 9.48 6.53 2.49
N SER A 145 9.77 7.81 2.27
CA SER A 145 11.00 8.46 2.74
C SER A 145 11.13 8.39 4.26
N LEU A 146 10.04 8.63 5.00
CA LEU A 146 10.02 8.49 6.46
C LEU A 146 10.29 7.04 6.90
N VAL A 147 9.68 6.07 6.21
CA VAL A 147 9.88 4.65 6.50
C VAL A 147 11.33 4.22 6.22
N CYS A 148 11.92 4.65 5.11
CA CYS A 148 13.33 4.43 4.80
C CYS A 148 14.26 5.09 5.83
N GLY A 149 13.96 6.33 6.23
CA GLY A 149 14.70 7.04 7.27
C GLY A 149 14.65 6.31 8.61
N ALA A 150 13.47 5.91 9.06
CA ALA A 150 13.31 5.12 10.28
C ALA A 150 14.08 3.79 10.22
N ASN A 151 14.08 3.11 9.07
CA ASN A 151 14.84 1.88 8.89
C ASN A 151 16.37 2.11 9.02
N ALA A 152 16.87 3.21 8.45
CA ALA A 152 18.27 3.60 8.57
C ALA A 152 18.66 3.94 10.02
N LEU A 153 17.79 4.69 10.73
CA LEU A 153 17.99 4.99 12.15
C LEU A 153 18.07 3.71 13.00
N LEU A 154 17.19 2.74 12.73
CA LEU A 154 17.27 1.43 13.40
C LEU A 154 18.57 0.69 13.07
N GLY A 155 19.02 0.74 11.82
CA GLY A 155 20.29 0.14 11.43
C GLY A 155 21.47 0.70 12.20
N VAL A 156 21.53 2.02 12.35
CA VAL A 156 22.60 2.68 13.10
C VAL A 156 22.49 2.42 14.60
N PHE A 157 21.31 2.68 15.19
CA PHE A 157 21.17 2.68 16.66
C PHE A 157 20.93 1.31 17.27
N ALA A 158 20.33 0.37 16.55
CA ALA A 158 20.00 -0.96 17.07
C ALA A 158 20.92 -2.06 16.50
N ALA A 159 21.31 -1.98 15.22
CA ALA A 159 22.16 -3.00 14.60
C ALA A 159 23.65 -2.64 14.60
N GLY A 160 24.01 -1.41 14.97
CA GLY A 160 25.41 -0.97 15.08
C GLY A 160 26.11 -0.69 13.75
N TYR A 161 25.35 -0.54 12.66
CA TYR A 161 25.92 -0.14 11.37
C TYR A 161 26.41 1.30 11.40
N THR A 162 27.37 1.62 10.53
CA THR A 162 27.81 3.00 10.34
C THR A 162 26.79 3.78 9.52
N TRP A 163 26.74 5.11 9.70
CA TRP A 163 25.91 5.99 8.87
C TRP A 163 26.16 5.84 7.37
N ARG A 164 27.40 5.55 6.97
CA ARG A 164 27.76 5.36 5.56
C ARG A 164 27.12 4.10 4.98
N GLU A 165 27.15 2.99 5.72
CA GLU A 165 26.53 1.73 5.29
C GLU A 165 25.02 1.89 5.21
N GLU A 166 24.40 2.47 6.24
CA GLU A 166 22.95 2.68 6.26
C GLU A 166 22.47 3.69 5.24
N LEU A 167 23.27 4.72 4.91
CA LEU A 167 22.93 5.64 3.83
C LEU A 167 22.81 4.91 2.48
N LEU A 168 23.74 3.99 2.18
CA LEU A 168 23.69 3.21 0.94
C LEU A 168 22.48 2.27 0.92
N ILE A 169 22.19 1.60 2.04
CA ILE A 169 21.01 0.73 2.19
C ILE A 169 19.72 1.55 2.06
N MET A 170 19.67 2.73 2.67
CA MET A 170 18.53 3.65 2.58
C MET A 170 18.30 4.09 1.14
N VAL A 171 19.35 4.49 0.42
CA VAL A 171 19.25 4.85 -1.01
C VAL A 171 18.74 3.68 -1.84
N ALA A 172 19.24 2.46 -1.59
CA ALA A 172 18.76 1.26 -2.27
C ALA A 172 17.27 1.01 -2.00
N ASN A 173 16.84 1.02 -0.73
CA ASN A 173 15.46 0.82 -0.31
C ASN A 173 14.51 1.92 -0.80
N LEU A 174 15.00 3.16 -0.91
CA LEU A 174 14.24 4.30 -1.43
C LEU A 174 14.06 4.19 -2.95
N SER A 175 15.12 3.79 -3.67
CA SER A 175 15.21 3.90 -5.12
C SER A 175 14.14 3.11 -5.88
N LEU A 176 13.99 1.80 -5.62
CA LEU A 176 13.13 0.94 -6.43
C LEU A 176 11.65 1.28 -6.29
N PRO A 177 11.06 1.41 -5.08
CA PRO A 177 9.66 1.82 -4.94
C PRO A 177 9.41 3.24 -5.46
N THR A 178 10.37 4.15 -5.30
CA THR A 178 10.29 5.52 -5.86
C THR A 178 10.28 5.49 -7.39
N ALA A 179 11.16 4.70 -8.00
CA ALA A 179 11.21 4.54 -9.46
C ALA A 179 9.89 3.99 -9.99
N VAL A 180 9.33 2.95 -9.35
CA VAL A 180 8.00 2.43 -9.69
C VAL A 180 6.93 3.51 -9.58
N ALA A 181 6.92 4.26 -8.48
CA ALA A 181 5.94 5.33 -8.26
C ALA A 181 6.01 6.46 -9.29
N LEU A 182 7.19 6.75 -9.83
CA LEU A 182 7.41 7.79 -10.85
C LEU A 182 7.16 7.29 -12.28
N LEU A 183 7.51 6.03 -12.58
CA LEU A 183 7.49 5.49 -13.94
C LEU A 183 6.22 4.73 -14.31
N ALA A 184 5.49 4.17 -13.32
CA ALA A 184 4.24 3.46 -13.57
C ALA A 184 3.20 4.24 -14.40
N PRO A 185 3.00 5.56 -14.20
CA PRO A 185 2.04 6.33 -14.99
C PRO A 185 2.41 6.41 -16.47
N TRP A 186 3.71 6.49 -16.76
CA TRP A 186 4.23 6.50 -18.12
C TRP A 186 4.06 5.13 -18.79
N ALA A 187 4.40 4.05 -18.08
CA ALA A 187 4.27 2.68 -18.58
C ALA A 187 2.81 2.32 -18.91
N LEU A 188 1.86 2.68 -18.04
CA LEU A 188 0.43 2.45 -18.27
C LEU A 188 -0.11 3.24 -19.46
N LYS A 189 0.35 4.49 -19.63
CA LYS A 189 -0.04 5.31 -20.78
C LYS A 189 0.39 4.69 -22.10
N HIS A 190 1.61 4.15 -22.19
CA HIS A 190 2.11 3.56 -23.42
C HIS A 190 1.40 2.25 -23.79
N ARG A 191 1.09 1.38 -22.82
CA ARG A 191 0.31 0.17 -23.08
C ARG A 191 -1.05 0.50 -23.69
N ARG A 192 -1.80 1.43 -23.08
CA ARG A 192 -3.12 1.83 -23.58
C ARG A 192 -3.08 2.37 -25.01
N ASN A 193 -2.04 3.11 -25.37
CA ASN A 193 -1.89 3.65 -26.73
C ASN A 193 -1.58 2.57 -27.76
N GLY A 194 -0.85 1.51 -27.36
CA GLY A 194 -0.60 0.34 -28.21
C GLY A 194 -1.89 -0.41 -28.54
N ASP A 195 -2.67 -0.74 -27.50
CA ASP A 195 -3.94 -1.47 -27.66
C ASP A 195 -4.91 -0.73 -28.60
N VAL A 196 -5.05 0.60 -28.44
CA VAL A 196 -5.93 1.41 -29.30
C VAL A 196 -5.47 1.44 -30.76
N ALA A 197 -4.15 1.45 -31.00
CA ALA A 197 -3.60 1.42 -32.35
C ALA A 197 -3.85 0.07 -33.03
N GLU A 198 -3.77 -1.03 -32.28
CA GLU A 198 -4.03 -2.39 -32.76
C GLU A 198 -5.51 -2.59 -33.16
N TYR A 199 -6.47 -2.23 -32.30
CA TYR A 199 -7.90 -2.27 -32.64
C TYR A 199 -8.27 -1.37 -33.83
N GLY A 200 -7.59 -0.24 -33.98
CA GLY A 200 -7.78 0.68 -35.10
C GLY A 200 -7.24 0.12 -36.43
N ALA A 201 -6.31 -0.82 -36.40
CA ALA A 201 -5.74 -1.48 -37.58
C ALA A 201 -6.62 -2.64 -38.05
N GLU A 202 -7.09 -3.50 -37.13
CA GLU A 202 -7.98 -4.63 -37.46
C GLU A 202 -9.31 -4.19 -38.07
N SER A 203 -9.86 -3.06 -37.61
CA SER A 203 -11.12 -2.51 -38.15
C SER A 203 -11.01 -1.91 -39.56
N ARG A 204 -9.80 -1.84 -40.14
CA ARG A 204 -9.54 -1.33 -41.50
C ARG A 204 -9.21 -2.42 -42.50
N GLU A 205 -9.13 -3.69 -42.12
CA GLU A 205 -9.03 -4.77 -43.10
C GLU A 205 -10.37 -4.90 -43.85
N PRO A 206 -10.39 -4.67 -45.18
CA PRO A 206 -11.61 -4.81 -45.96
C PRO A 206 -12.02 -6.29 -45.95
N ALA A 207 -13.27 -6.57 -45.59
CA ALA A 207 -13.86 -7.91 -45.69
C ALA A 207 -13.72 -8.38 -47.16
N ALA A 208 -12.83 -9.36 -47.37
CA ALA A 208 -12.60 -10.00 -48.65
C ALA A 208 -13.63 -11.12 -48.91
#